data_AF-A0A7J9I8E6-F1
#
_entry.id   AF-A0A7J9I8E6-F1
#
_cell.length_a   1.000
_cell.length_b   1.000
_cell.length_c   1.000
_cell.angle_alpha   90.00
_cell.angle_beta   90.00
_cell.angle_gamma   90.00
#
_symmetry.space_group_name_H-M   'P 1'
#
loop_
_entity.id
_entity.type
_entity.pdbx_description
1 polymer ?
#
loop_
_entity_poly.entity_id
_entity_poly.type
_entity_poly.pdbx_seq_one_letter_code
_entity_poly.pdbx_strand_id
1 'polypeptide(L)'
;KLKKVKKSNGQVLAINEIFEKNPTKIKNYGIWLRYQSRTGYHNMYKEYRDTTLNGAVEQMYTEMASRHRVRFPCIQIIKTATIPAKLCKRDSTK
;
A
#
# COMPACT_ATOMS: atom_id res chain seq x y z
N LYS A 1 -2.20 15.45 -8.62
CA LYS A 1 -3.64 15.62 -8.93
C LYS A 1 -4.45 16.34 -7.84
N LEU A 2 -3.93 16.56 -6.64
CA LEU A 2 -4.68 17.21 -5.54
C LEU A 2 -4.68 18.75 -5.61
N LYS A 3 -3.57 19.35 -6.06
CA LYS A 3 -3.42 20.81 -6.26
C LYS A 3 -2.70 21.10 -7.57
N LYS A 4 -2.89 22.28 -8.16
CA LYS A 4 -2.32 22.72 -9.46
C LYS A 4 -0.85 23.15 -9.34
N VAL A 5 0.01 22.31 -8.75
CA VAL A 5 1.45 22.59 -8.56
C VAL A 5 2.29 21.59 -9.35
N LYS A 6 3.32 22.08 -10.04
CA LYS A 6 4.31 21.29 -10.80
C LYS A 6 5.68 21.36 -10.10
N LYS A 7 6.55 20.37 -10.34
CA LYS A 7 7.91 20.31 -9.76
C LYS A 7 8.74 21.58 -10.02
N SER A 8 8.56 22.22 -11.18
CA SER A 8 9.25 23.48 -11.53
C SER A 8 8.88 24.68 -10.66
N ASN A 9 7.67 24.70 -10.11
CA ASN A 9 7.11 25.87 -9.41
C ASN A 9 7.02 25.65 -7.89
N GLY A 10 7.49 24.50 -7.40
CA GLY A 10 7.42 24.12 -5.98
C GLY A 10 8.80 23.82 -5.42
N GLN A 11 8.96 24.02 -4.12
CA GLN A 11 10.17 23.68 -3.37
C GLN A 11 9.84 22.64 -2.30
N VAL A 12 10.73 21.67 -2.12
CA VAL A 12 10.61 20.64 -1.07
C VAL A 12 11.38 21.14 0.15
N LEU A 13 10.71 21.25 1.30
CA LEU A 13 11.32 21.74 2.53
C LEU A 13 12.07 20.65 3.29
N ALA A 14 11.49 19.45 3.39
CA ALA A 14 12.08 18.33 4.11
C ALA A 14 11.60 16.99 3.53
N ILE A 15 12.47 15.98 3.60
CA ILE A 15 12.17 14.58 3.28
C ILE A 15 12.64 13.77 4.49
N ASN A 16 11.69 13.27 5.27
CA ASN A 16 11.98 12.49 6.46
C ASN A 16 11.63 11.03 6.21
N GLU A 17 12.60 10.14 6.39
CA GLU A 17 12.35 8.71 6.37
C GLU A 17 11.67 8.28 7.68
N ILE A 18 10.63 7.45 7.56
CA ILE A 18 9.86 6.95 8.70
C ILE A 18 10.18 5.47 8.85
N PHE A 19 10.74 5.12 10.01
CA PHE A 19 11.01 3.73 10.37
C PHE A 19 9.88 3.15 11.21
N GLU A 20 9.67 1.84 11.08
CA GLU A 20 8.67 1.12 11.88
C GLU A 20 9.08 1.12 13.36
N LYS A 21 8.14 1.48 14.24
CA LYS A 21 8.43 1.66 15.68
C LYS A 21 8.85 0.36 16.36
N ASN A 22 8.25 -0.76 15.94
CA ASN A 22 8.47 -2.08 16.53
C ASN A 22 8.52 -3.15 15.42
N PRO A 23 9.67 -3.37 14.78
CA PRO A 23 9.81 -4.31 13.65
C PRO A 23 9.83 -5.79 14.09
N THR A 24 9.76 -6.09 15.39
CA THR A 24 9.75 -7.47 15.92
C THR A 24 8.34 -8.00 16.15
N LYS A 25 7.32 -7.14 16.11
CA LYS A 25 5.93 -7.53 16.39
C LYS A 25 5.17 -7.70 15.09
N ILE A 26 4.59 -8.88 14.91
CA ILE A 26 3.71 -9.17 13.78
C ILE A 26 2.42 -8.37 13.90
N LYS A 27 2.00 -7.74 12.82
CA LYS A 27 0.77 -6.96 12.71
C LYS A 27 0.02 -7.35 11.43
N ASN A 28 -1.27 -7.09 11.43
CA ASN A 28 -2.07 -7.17 10.22
C ASN A 28 -2.18 -5.76 9.62
N TYR A 29 -1.90 -5.63 8.33
CA TYR A 29 -1.92 -4.38 7.59
C TYR A 29 -3.02 -4.43 6.54
N GLY A 30 -3.95 -3.49 6.60
CA GLY A 30 -4.92 -3.21 5.54
C GLY A 30 -4.36 -2.17 4.58
N ILE A 31 -4.40 -2.49 3.29
CA ILE A 31 -3.92 -1.64 2.20
C ILE A 31 -5.09 -1.37 1.26
N TRP A 32 -5.46 -0.09 1.15
CA TRP A 32 -6.39 0.40 0.14
C TRP A 32 -5.58 0.88 -1.04
N LEU A 33 -5.78 0.28 -2.19
CA LEU A 33 -5.04 0.58 -3.41
C LEU A 33 -6.00 0.84 -4.57
N ARG A 34 -5.56 1.66 -5.50
CA ARG A 34 -6.15 1.80 -6.83
C ARG A 34 -5.13 1.32 -7.84
N TYR A 35 -5.57 0.48 -8.76
CA TYR A 35 -4.69 0.00 -9.82
C TYR A 35 -5.30 0.22 -11.20
N GLN A 36 -4.43 0.35 -12.19
CA GLN A 36 -4.80 0.43 -13.60
C GLN A 36 -4.75 -0.98 -14.21
N SER A 37 -5.89 -1.47 -14.66
CA SER A 37 -6.00 -2.64 -15.53
C SER A 37 -5.89 -2.21 -17.01
N ARG A 38 -5.99 -3.18 -17.92
CA ARG A 38 -6.04 -2.89 -19.36
C ARG A 38 -7.31 -2.15 -19.78
N THR A 39 -8.38 -2.28 -19.01
CA THR A 39 -9.71 -1.75 -19.34
C THR A 39 -10.10 -0.52 -18.52
N GLY A 40 -9.42 -0.25 -17.40
CA GLY A 40 -9.73 0.92 -16.58
C GLY A 40 -9.04 0.95 -15.23
N TYR A 41 -9.56 1.79 -14.33
CA TYR A 41 -9.06 1.92 -12.96
C TYR A 41 -9.98 1.20 -11.99
N HIS A 42 -9.40 0.42 -11.08
CA HIS A 42 -10.15 -0.34 -10.08
C HIS A 42 -9.60 -0.06 -8.69
N ASN A 43 -10.49 0.12 -7.72
CA ASN A 43 -10.13 0.20 -6.30
C ASN A 43 -10.15 -1.22 -5.71
N MET A 44 -9.20 -1.50 -4.84
CA MET A 44 -9.06 -2.78 -4.18
C MET A 44 -8.62 -2.58 -2.75
N TYR A 45 -9.06 -3.49 -1.89
CA TYR A 45 -8.64 -3.57 -0.51
C TYR A 45 -8.00 -4.93 -0.27
N LYS A 46 -6.77 -4.95 0.25
CA LYS A 46 -6.04 -6.16 0.59
C LYS A 46 -5.51 -6.10 2.01
N GLU A 47 -5.34 -7.28 2.60
CA GLU A 47 -4.81 -7.46 3.94
C GLU A 47 -3.56 -8.33 3.86
N TYR A 48 -2.51 -7.93 4.59
CA TYR A 48 -1.25 -8.66 4.69
C TYR A 48 -0.84 -8.78 6.14
N ARG A 49 -0.17 -9.88 6.49
CA ARG A 49 0.39 -10.10 7.82
C ARG A 49 1.90 -10.04 7.71
N ASP A 50 2.49 -9.07 8.37
CA ASP A 50 3.94 -8.86 8.35
C ASP A 50 4.41 -8.14 9.62
N THR A 51 5.72 -8.06 9.83
CA THR A 51 6.34 -7.34 10.94
C THR A 51 6.52 -5.85 10.64
N THR A 52 6.56 -5.47 9.36
CA THR A 52 6.75 -4.08 8.92
C THR A 52 5.76 -3.69 7.84
N LEU A 53 5.45 -2.39 7.74
CA LEU A 53 4.62 -1.88 6.65
C LEU A 53 5.30 -2.03 5.28
N ASN A 54 6.62 -1.86 5.21
CA ASN A 54 7.38 -1.97 3.97
C ASN A 54 7.30 -3.39 3.40
N GLY A 55 7.48 -4.42 4.24
CA GLY A 55 7.32 -5.81 3.83
C GLY A 55 5.90 -6.12 3.35
N ALA A 56 4.88 -5.61 4.05
CA ALA A 56 3.49 -5.78 3.63
C ALA A 56 3.21 -5.13 2.25
N VAL A 57 3.82 -3.98 1.96
CA VAL A 57 3.71 -3.31 0.66
C VAL A 57 4.49 -4.06 -0.43
N GLU A 58 5.64 -4.64 -0.12
CA GLU A 58 6.41 -5.48 -1.06
C GLU A 58 5.63 -6.75 -1.43
N GLN A 59 5.06 -7.44 -0.45
CA GLN A 59 4.17 -8.58 -0.67
C GLN A 59 2.99 -8.18 -1.57
N MET A 60 2.42 -6.99 -1.36
CA MET A 60 1.35 -6.45 -2.17
C MET A 60 1.76 -6.25 -3.63
N TYR A 61 2.95 -5.69 -3.89
CA TYR A 61 3.47 -5.53 -5.25
C TYR A 61 3.67 -6.88 -5.94
N THR A 62 4.25 -7.86 -5.25
CA THR A 62 4.47 -9.21 -5.79
C THR A 62 3.15 -9.91 -6.11
N GLU A 63 2.15 -9.81 -5.23
CA GLU A 63 0.85 -10.42 -5.48
C GLU A 63 0.08 -9.73 -6.62
N MET A 64 0.16 -8.41 -6.73
CA MET A 64 -0.46 -7.65 -7.82
C MET A 64 0.19 -7.95 -9.18
N ALA A 65 1.51 -8.13 -9.20
CA ALA A 65 2.24 -8.57 -10.39
C ALA A 65 1.87 -10.00 -10.80
N SER A 66 1.74 -10.91 -9.83
CA SER A 66 1.41 -12.32 -10.10
C SER A 66 -0.06 -12.50 -10.54
N ARG A 67 -1.03 -12.05 -9.72
CA ARG A 67 -2.45 -12.36 -9.94
C ARG A 67 -3.10 -11.50 -11.00
N HIS A 68 -2.72 -10.22 -11.07
CA HIS A 68 -3.38 -9.25 -11.95
C HIS A 68 -2.45 -8.73 -13.06
N ARG A 69 -1.18 -9.16 -13.09
CA ARG A 69 -0.17 -8.70 -14.07
C ARG A 69 -0.03 -7.18 -14.10
N VAL A 70 -0.21 -6.55 -12.94
CA VAL A 70 -0.12 -5.10 -12.80
C VAL A 70 1.31 -4.72 -12.45
N ARG A 71 1.86 -3.75 -13.17
CA ARG A 71 3.21 -3.22 -12.91
C ARG A 71 3.19 -2.18 -11.80
N PHE A 72 4.33 -1.99 -11.13
CA PHE A 72 4.51 -0.99 -10.08
C PHE A 72 3.96 0.42 -10.42
N PRO A 73 4.24 1.01 -11.60
CA PRO A 73 3.75 2.37 -11.93
C PRO A 73 2.23 2.46 -12.07
N CYS A 74 1.56 1.32 -12.28
CA CYS A 74 0.12 1.22 -12.47
C CYS A 74 -0.63 1.07 -11.14
N ILE A 75 0.05 1.11 -9.99
CA ILE A 75 -0.53 0.94 -8.66
C ILE A 75 -0.35 2.23 -7.87
N GLN A 76 -1.43 2.71 -7.29
CA GLN A 76 -1.47 3.83 -6.36
C GLN A 76 -1.98 3.33 -5.00
N ILE A 77 -1.15 3.42 -3.97
CA ILE A 77 -1.56 3.18 -2.60
C ILE A 77 -2.31 4.43 -2.10
N ILE A 78 -3.54 4.25 -1.63
CA ILE A 78 -4.40 5.34 -1.14
C ILE A 78 -4.22 5.50 0.37
N LYS A 79 -4.28 4.38 1.10
CA LYS A 79 -4.21 4.35 2.56
C LYS A 79 -3.60 3.03 2.99
N THR A 80 -2.87 3.07 4.10
CA THR A 80 -2.44 1.90 4.86
C THR A 80 -2.90 2.06 6.31
N ALA A 81 -3.26 0.96 6.98
CA ALA A 81 -3.60 0.97 8.40
C ALA A 81 -3.26 -0.38 9.04
N THR A 82 -2.92 -0.36 10.33
CA THR A 82 -2.84 -1.58 11.15
C THR A 82 -4.23 -1.98 11.62
N ILE A 83 -4.56 -3.26 11.48
CA ILE A 83 -5.89 -3.80 11.73
C ILE A 83 -5.82 -4.81 12.88
N PRO A 84 -6.67 -4.69 13.91
CA PRO A 84 -6.82 -5.72 14.94
C PRO A 84 -7.35 -7.03 14.34
N ALA A 85 -6.90 -8.18 14.85
CA ALA A 85 -7.30 -9.50 14.32
C ALA A 85 -8.82 -9.70 14.19
N LYS A 86 -9.61 -9.16 15.13
CA LYS A 86 -11.08 -9.24 15.11
C LYS A 86 -11.73 -8.54 13.91
N LEU A 87 -11.05 -7.58 13.29
CA LEU A 87 -11.56 -6.78 12.19
C LEU A 87 -10.98 -7.22 10.82
N CYS A 88 -10.12 -8.24 10.81
CA CYS A 88 -9.62 -8.82 9.56
C CYS A 88 -10.77 -9.46 8.80
N LYS A 89 -10.95 -9.04 7.54
CA LYS A 89 -12.04 -9.53 6.70
C LYS A 89 -11.65 -10.74 5.88
N ARG A 90 -10.36 -10.90 5.56
CA ARG A 90 -9.86 -11.99 4.71
C ARG A 90 -9.43 -13.19 5.53
N ASP A 91 -9.78 -14.39 5.07
CA ASP A 91 -9.44 -15.63 5.77
C ASP A 91 -7.93 -15.90 5.83
N SER A 92 -7.16 -15.38 4.86
CA SER A 92 -5.70 -15.46 4.86
C SER A 92 -5.02 -14.69 6.00
N THR A 93 -5.73 -13.73 6.61
CA THR A 93 -5.20 -12.80 7.62
C THR A 93 -6.02 -12.79 8.92
N LYS A 94 -7.00 -13.70 9.04
CA LYS A 94 -7.71 -13.99 10.28
C LYS A 94 -6.84 -14.80 11.24
#